data_AF-A0AAV0BYL6-F1
#
_entry.id   AF-A0AAV0BYL6-F1
#
_cell.length_a   1.000
_cell.length_b   1.000
_cell.length_c   1.000
_cell.angle_alpha   90.00
_cell.angle_beta   90.00
_cell.angle_gamma   90.00
#
_symmetry.space_group_name_H-M   'P 1'
#
loop_
_entity.id
_entity.type
_entity.pdbx_description
1 polymer ?
#
loop_
_entity_poly.entity_id
_entity_poly.type
_entity_poly.pdbx_seq_one_letter_code
_entity_poly.pdbx_strand_id
1 'polypeptide(L)'
;MPEEKVFPSFDDEDTSSNSSTIIVNDDLGANQESPNVKEENNDEMKLSAKMALLDFRCRVEDAILSNYLVYNKKKVIFSKEDIENQRDISLWGVPLLSSKGHEGTDVILMKFLKSKDYKVSEAFKALRKALRWRMKHHVDDILGENFSPEVENLWHANGKDKDGRPVCYQVLGNFKNKDLDREMWGSHEERQDLIRWRIQCLEKGIRLLDFKPGGHNSIVLVYDLRNSPGIAMKEIRWITKRMLRIIHDNYPGLIHKNIIINVPVWFSTLHALNLRVIQQRSKNKFIFVRPTRVTDTLLKYVSAEELMAHYGGLRREQDMEFSPSDKVLEATVKPNISTSIRIPVKQGEMTVTWDLMVVGYEVAYKEEFIPEDDCSYSVLLQSNKKMETLIRNSFHIREPGNIVITIHNHTSKKKMAFYRYHTKPSIPIYMLQNCSF
;
A
#
# COMPACT_ATOMS: atom_id res chain seq x y z
N MET A 1 6.53 50.69 6.88
CA MET A 1 6.21 49.46 7.64
C MET A 1 5.51 48.52 6.67
N PRO A 2 6.06 47.33 6.39
CA PRO A 2 5.59 46.52 5.26
C PRO A 2 4.43 45.58 5.64
N GLU A 3 3.36 45.74 4.87
CA GLU A 3 2.40 44.78 4.28
C GLU A 3 2.39 43.33 4.78
N GLU A 4 1.31 42.96 5.46
CA GLU A 4 0.87 41.57 5.68
C GLU A 4 0.30 40.98 4.38
N LYS A 5 0.85 39.84 3.98
CA LYS A 5 0.39 39.03 2.83
C LYS A 5 -0.93 38.33 3.17
N VAL A 6 -2.02 38.86 2.61
CA VAL A 6 -3.32 38.17 2.55
C VAL A 6 -3.31 37.17 1.39
N PHE A 7 -3.56 35.88 1.67
CA PHE A 7 -3.76 34.83 0.65
C PHE A 7 -5.10 34.10 0.84
N PRO A 8 -5.70 33.57 -0.25
CA PRO A 8 -7.15 33.43 -0.36
C PRO A 8 -7.73 32.17 0.28
N SER A 9 -8.90 32.33 0.90
CA SER A 9 -9.80 31.27 1.36
C SER A 9 -10.34 30.44 0.20
N PHE A 10 -10.66 29.18 0.45
CA PHE A 10 -11.27 28.26 -0.51
C PHE A 10 -12.63 27.81 0.03
N ASP A 11 -13.71 28.35 -0.55
CA ASP A 11 -15.09 28.07 -0.14
C ASP A 11 -15.61 26.67 -0.56
N ASP A 12 -16.55 26.17 0.25
CA ASP A 12 -17.31 24.93 0.14
C ASP A 12 -18.55 25.09 -0.75
N GLU A 13 -18.94 24.03 -1.48
CA GLU A 13 -20.33 23.84 -1.92
C GLU A 13 -20.76 22.37 -1.73
N ASP A 14 -21.90 22.22 -1.07
CA ASP A 14 -22.67 20.99 -0.84
C ASP A 14 -23.49 20.59 -2.07
N THR A 15 -23.82 19.30 -2.19
CA THR A 15 -25.09 18.83 -2.80
C THR A 15 -25.31 17.34 -2.57
N SER A 16 -26.59 16.99 -2.44
CA SER A 16 -27.16 15.76 -1.89
C SER A 16 -27.49 14.66 -2.92
N SER A 17 -27.65 13.43 -2.39
CA SER A 17 -28.65 12.40 -2.74
C SER A 17 -28.16 10.98 -3.14
N ASN A 18 -28.74 10.03 -2.40
CA ASN A 18 -29.02 8.59 -2.57
C ASN A 18 -28.11 7.60 -3.36
N SER A 19 -27.63 6.59 -2.60
CA SER A 19 -27.89 5.14 -2.76
C SER A 19 -26.68 4.20 -2.75
N SER A 20 -26.77 3.19 -1.87
CA SER A 20 -26.04 1.92 -1.66
C SER A 20 -24.52 1.91 -1.37
N THR A 21 -24.15 1.26 -0.27
CA THR A 21 -22.77 0.97 0.19
C THR A 21 -22.61 -0.53 0.39
N ILE A 22 -21.51 -1.11 -0.07
CA ILE A 22 -21.11 -2.47 0.31
C ILE A 22 -20.25 -2.36 1.57
N ILE A 23 -20.89 -2.53 2.73
CA ILE A 23 -20.22 -3.08 3.90
C ILE A 23 -20.03 -4.57 3.57
N VAL A 24 -18.82 -5.11 3.69
CA VAL A 24 -18.59 -6.54 3.45
C VAL A 24 -19.29 -7.34 4.56
N ASN A 25 -20.55 -7.67 4.29
CA ASN A 25 -21.35 -8.76 4.84
C ASN A 25 -21.74 -9.64 3.62
N ASP A 26 -21.18 -10.85 3.58
CA ASP A 26 -21.35 -12.05 2.74
C ASP A 26 -22.04 -12.09 1.35
N ASP A 27 -21.46 -12.98 0.52
CA ASP A 27 -21.91 -13.78 -0.63
C ASP A 27 -22.96 -13.24 -1.60
N LEU A 28 -22.54 -13.00 -2.85
CA LEU A 28 -23.44 -13.07 -4.02
C LEU A 28 -22.72 -13.66 -5.26
N GLY A 29 -23.38 -14.66 -5.85
CA GLY A 29 -22.93 -15.49 -6.96
C GLY A 29 -22.96 -14.83 -8.33
N ALA A 30 -22.28 -15.51 -9.26
CA ALA A 30 -22.01 -15.08 -10.62
C ALA A 30 -23.25 -15.22 -11.54
N ASN A 31 -23.61 -14.15 -12.23
CA ASN A 31 -24.46 -14.21 -13.43
C ASN A 31 -23.57 -14.45 -14.66
N GLN A 32 -23.86 -15.51 -15.41
CA GLN A 32 -23.20 -15.84 -16.67
C GLN A 32 -23.87 -15.09 -17.82
N GLU A 33 -23.14 -14.13 -18.40
CA GLU A 33 -23.42 -13.59 -19.74
C GLU A 33 -22.55 -14.31 -20.78
N SER A 34 -23.13 -14.55 -21.95
CA SER A 34 -22.63 -15.37 -23.05
C SER A 34 -21.32 -14.84 -23.70
N PRO A 35 -20.47 -15.72 -24.27
CA PRO A 35 -19.08 -15.38 -24.63
C PRO A 35 -18.94 -14.45 -25.85
N ASN A 36 -19.77 -14.63 -26.89
CA ASN A 36 -19.59 -13.93 -28.18
C ASN A 36 -19.79 -12.42 -28.12
N VAL A 37 -20.75 -11.93 -27.31
CA VAL A 37 -21.04 -10.49 -27.18
C VAL A 37 -19.98 -9.77 -26.35
N LYS A 38 -19.23 -10.49 -25.51
CA LYS A 38 -18.14 -9.92 -24.71
C LYS A 38 -16.87 -9.70 -25.52
N GLU A 39 -16.57 -10.55 -26.50
CA GLU A 39 -15.36 -10.42 -27.31
C GLU A 39 -15.44 -9.25 -28.30
N GLU A 40 -16.54 -9.11 -29.05
CA GLU A 40 -16.73 -7.99 -29.99
C GLU A 40 -16.75 -6.63 -29.27
N ASN A 41 -17.49 -6.51 -28.17
CA ASN A 41 -17.52 -5.28 -27.35
C ASN A 41 -16.15 -4.95 -26.75
N ASN A 42 -15.35 -5.96 -26.39
CA ASN A 42 -14.02 -5.74 -25.82
C ASN A 42 -13.02 -5.27 -26.88
N ASP A 43 -13.12 -5.77 -28.11
CA ASP A 43 -12.24 -5.35 -29.21
C ASP A 43 -12.61 -3.97 -29.76
N GLU A 44 -13.90 -3.62 -29.84
CA GLU A 44 -14.34 -2.25 -30.14
C GLU A 44 -13.92 -1.26 -29.04
N MET A 45 -14.08 -1.62 -27.76
CA MET A 45 -13.59 -0.81 -26.64
C MET A 45 -12.07 -0.61 -26.71
N LYS A 46 -11.29 -1.64 -27.08
CA LYS A 46 -9.85 -1.52 -27.27
C LYS A 46 -9.50 -0.59 -28.44
N LEU A 47 -10.22 -0.68 -29.57
CA LEU A 47 -9.98 0.18 -30.73
C LEU A 47 -10.29 1.65 -30.40
N SER A 48 -11.45 1.91 -29.77
CA SER A 48 -11.85 3.24 -29.32
C SER A 48 -10.84 3.84 -28.34
N ALA A 49 -10.35 3.04 -27.38
CA ALA A 49 -9.31 3.48 -26.45
C ALA A 49 -7.98 3.83 -27.14
N LYS A 50 -7.58 3.07 -28.17
CA LYS A 50 -6.38 3.38 -28.98
C LYS A 50 -6.53 4.67 -29.77
N MET A 51 -7.70 4.89 -30.38
CA MET A 51 -7.99 6.14 -31.11
C MET A 51 -8.00 7.35 -30.17
N ALA A 52 -8.61 7.21 -28.98
CA ALA A 52 -8.60 8.27 -27.97
C ALA A 52 -7.17 8.58 -27.48
N LEU A 53 -6.31 7.56 -27.34
CA LEU A 53 -4.90 7.76 -27.00
C LEU A 53 -4.15 8.52 -28.10
N LEU A 54 -4.37 8.17 -29.37
CA LEU A 54 -3.73 8.85 -30.49
C LEU A 54 -4.16 10.33 -30.58
N ASP A 55 -5.46 10.64 -30.51
CA ASP A 55 -5.96 12.02 -30.48
C ASP A 55 -5.37 12.77 -29.27
N PHE A 56 -5.35 12.14 -28.09
CA PHE A 56 -4.81 12.76 -26.90
C PHE A 56 -3.31 13.06 -27.02
N ARG A 57 -2.53 12.13 -27.59
CA ARG A 57 -1.12 12.29 -27.90
C ARG A 57 -0.89 13.51 -28.80
N CYS A 58 -1.60 13.60 -29.92
CA CYS A 58 -1.48 14.72 -30.85
C CYS A 58 -1.81 16.07 -30.19
N ARG A 59 -2.86 16.13 -29.36
CA ARG A 59 -3.22 17.35 -28.63
C ARG A 59 -2.17 17.77 -27.59
N VAL A 60 -1.60 16.81 -26.87
CA VAL A 60 -0.54 17.11 -25.90
C VAL A 60 0.72 17.59 -26.61
N GLU A 61 1.10 16.94 -27.71
CA GLU A 61 2.25 17.32 -28.53
C GLU A 61 2.08 18.72 -29.13
N ASP A 62 0.93 19.02 -29.76
CA ASP A 62 0.62 20.37 -30.25
C ASP A 62 0.67 21.42 -29.12
N ALA A 63 0.12 21.09 -27.95
CA ALA A 63 0.13 22.01 -26.81
C ALA A 63 1.52 22.31 -26.26
N ILE A 64 2.44 21.34 -26.32
CA ILE A 64 3.84 21.53 -25.94
C ILE A 64 4.56 22.37 -27.00
N LEU A 65 4.42 22.01 -28.28
CA LEU A 65 5.10 22.70 -29.39
C LEU A 65 4.63 24.15 -29.55
N SER A 66 3.36 24.41 -29.27
CA SER A 66 2.73 25.72 -29.32
C SER A 66 2.73 26.45 -27.96
N ASN A 67 3.47 25.94 -26.96
CA ASN A 67 3.69 26.55 -25.64
C ASN A 67 2.44 26.91 -24.82
N TYR A 68 1.31 26.23 -25.04
CA TYR A 68 0.05 26.52 -24.34
C TYR A 68 -0.39 25.44 -23.34
N LEU A 69 0.39 24.37 -23.16
CA LEU A 69 0.05 23.28 -22.26
C LEU A 69 -0.18 23.77 -20.83
N VAL A 70 0.77 24.52 -20.27
CA VAL A 70 0.65 25.08 -18.91
C VAL A 70 0.15 26.52 -18.93
N TYR A 71 0.42 27.26 -19.99
CA TYR A 71 0.11 28.69 -20.09
C TYR A 71 -1.40 28.98 -20.00
N ASN A 72 -1.73 30.06 -19.28
CA ASN A 72 -3.09 30.60 -19.17
C ASN A 72 -3.05 32.12 -19.40
N LYS A 73 -3.57 32.59 -20.54
CA LYS A 73 -3.68 34.02 -20.89
C LYS A 73 -4.38 34.86 -19.81
N LYS A 74 -5.24 34.27 -18.97
CA LYS A 74 -6.03 34.99 -17.96
C LYS A 74 -5.40 35.02 -16.56
N LYS A 75 -4.29 34.32 -16.30
CA LYS A 75 -3.62 34.28 -14.99
C LYS A 75 -2.10 34.29 -15.18
N VAL A 76 -1.49 35.44 -14.90
CA VAL A 76 -0.03 35.64 -14.85
C VAL A 76 0.51 34.90 -13.62
N ILE A 77 0.77 33.59 -13.76
CA ILE A 77 1.31 32.74 -12.68
C ILE A 77 2.70 32.21 -13.02
N PHE A 78 3.14 32.30 -14.28
CA PHE A 78 4.33 31.61 -14.77
C PHE A 78 5.41 32.57 -15.23
N SER A 79 6.65 32.25 -14.92
CA SER A 79 7.84 32.99 -15.34
C SER A 79 8.10 32.79 -16.84
N LYS A 80 9.03 33.57 -17.42
CA LYS A 80 9.44 33.40 -18.82
C LYS A 80 10.19 32.08 -19.04
N GLU A 81 10.96 31.64 -18.05
CA GLU A 81 11.69 30.36 -18.03
C GLU A 81 10.74 29.15 -18.02
N ASP A 82 9.60 29.24 -17.31
CA ASP A 82 8.57 28.19 -17.31
C ASP A 82 7.95 27.96 -18.69
N ILE A 83 7.94 29.00 -19.54
CA ILE A 83 7.40 28.96 -20.90
C ILE A 83 8.44 28.40 -21.87
N GLU A 84 9.71 28.73 -21.69
CA GLU A 84 10.81 28.28 -22.54
C GLU A 84 11.15 26.78 -22.33
N ASN A 85 10.89 26.24 -21.13
CA ASN A 85 11.20 24.84 -20.78
C ASN A 85 10.07 23.82 -21.06
N GLN A 86 8.99 24.19 -21.77
CA GLN A 86 7.86 23.27 -21.99
C GLN A 86 8.23 22.02 -22.81
N ARG A 87 9.28 22.07 -23.64
CA ARG A 87 9.74 20.90 -24.42
C ARG A 87 10.31 19.79 -23.54
N ASP A 88 10.75 20.12 -22.33
CA ASP A 88 11.29 19.20 -21.34
C ASP A 88 10.30 18.84 -20.23
N ILE A 89 9.03 19.23 -20.40
CA ILE A 89 8.00 18.93 -19.41
C ILE A 89 7.85 17.42 -19.23
N SER A 90 7.90 17.02 -17.97
CA SER A 90 7.71 15.63 -17.54
C SER A 90 6.64 15.57 -16.45
N LEU A 91 6.05 14.39 -16.29
CA LEU A 91 5.14 14.10 -15.19
C LEU A 91 5.57 12.78 -14.57
N TRP A 92 5.84 12.80 -13.27
CA TRP A 92 6.34 11.63 -12.51
C TRP A 92 7.61 11.00 -13.12
N GLY A 93 8.51 11.85 -13.65
CA GLY A 93 9.76 11.42 -14.29
C GLY A 93 9.62 10.96 -15.74
N VAL A 94 8.41 10.98 -16.32
CA VAL A 94 8.15 10.58 -17.70
C VAL A 94 7.97 11.81 -18.59
N PRO A 95 8.73 11.97 -19.69
CA PRO A 95 8.54 13.04 -20.66
C PRO A 95 7.14 12.99 -21.29
N LEU A 96 6.47 14.13 -21.42
CA LEU A 96 5.14 14.19 -22.06
C LEU A 96 5.20 14.45 -23.57
N LEU A 97 6.33 14.97 -24.08
CA LEU A 97 6.53 15.20 -25.50
C LEU A 97 6.70 13.85 -26.23
N SER A 98 5.71 13.47 -27.02
CA SER A 98 5.63 12.12 -27.60
C SER A 98 6.68 11.84 -28.66
N SER A 99 7.20 12.88 -29.34
CA SER A 99 8.35 12.76 -30.26
C SER A 99 9.65 12.32 -29.57
N LYS A 100 9.76 12.39 -28.24
CA LYS A 100 10.88 11.81 -27.49
C LYS A 100 10.83 10.28 -27.39
N GLY A 101 9.72 9.64 -27.79
CA GLY A 101 9.62 8.18 -27.91
C GLY A 101 9.71 7.42 -26.58
N HIS A 102 9.45 8.06 -25.44
CA HIS A 102 9.54 7.39 -24.14
C HIS A 102 8.37 6.43 -23.92
N GLU A 103 8.65 5.15 -23.66
CA GLU A 103 7.64 4.09 -23.56
C GLU A 103 6.56 4.35 -22.50
N GLY A 104 6.92 5.09 -21.44
CA GLY A 104 5.99 5.45 -20.37
C GLY A 104 5.01 6.58 -20.68
N THR A 105 5.21 7.36 -21.76
CA THR A 105 4.34 8.51 -22.07
C THR A 105 2.89 8.05 -22.26
N ASP A 106 2.68 6.98 -23.01
CA ASP A 106 1.35 6.42 -23.25
C ASP A 106 0.70 5.90 -21.96
N VAL A 107 1.49 5.33 -21.04
CA VAL A 107 1.00 4.87 -19.74
C VAL A 107 0.47 6.03 -18.90
N ILE A 108 1.17 7.18 -18.91
CA ILE A 108 0.72 8.40 -18.23
C ILE A 108 -0.56 8.93 -18.87
N LEU A 109 -0.57 9.12 -20.19
CA LEU A 109 -1.74 9.66 -20.92
C LEU A 109 -2.97 8.76 -20.72
N MET A 110 -2.78 7.44 -20.75
CA MET A 110 -3.83 6.46 -20.52
C MET A 110 -4.46 6.58 -19.11
N LYS A 111 -3.69 6.95 -18.08
CA LYS A 111 -4.26 7.21 -16.75
C LYS A 111 -5.24 8.37 -16.75
N PHE A 112 -4.92 9.46 -17.43
CA PHE A 112 -5.83 10.60 -17.58
C PHE A 112 -7.07 10.23 -18.38
N LEU A 113 -6.92 9.49 -19.48
CA LEU A 113 -8.05 9.00 -20.29
C LEU A 113 -8.99 8.12 -19.47
N LYS A 114 -8.47 7.10 -18.77
CA LYS A 114 -9.26 6.22 -17.90
C LYS A 114 -10.00 6.99 -16.80
N SER A 115 -9.39 8.06 -16.28
CA SER A 115 -10.00 8.91 -15.26
C SER A 115 -11.16 9.76 -15.78
N LYS A 116 -11.25 9.95 -17.11
CA LYS A 116 -12.27 10.76 -17.79
C LYS A 116 -13.07 9.97 -18.82
N ASP A 117 -13.17 8.66 -18.64
CA ASP A 117 -13.94 7.74 -19.50
C ASP A 117 -13.59 7.91 -20.99
N TYR A 118 -12.28 8.02 -21.27
CA TYR A 118 -11.70 8.18 -22.61
C TYR A 118 -12.13 9.45 -23.36
N LYS A 119 -12.74 10.43 -22.68
CA LYS A 119 -13.05 11.75 -23.25
C LYS A 119 -11.79 12.61 -23.35
N VAL A 120 -11.21 12.67 -24.54
CA VAL A 120 -9.91 13.34 -24.80
C VAL A 120 -9.87 14.79 -24.32
N SER A 121 -10.90 15.59 -24.63
CA SER A 121 -10.97 17.00 -24.18
C SER A 121 -10.90 17.13 -22.65
N GLU A 122 -11.62 16.27 -21.93
CA GLU A 122 -11.65 16.30 -20.46
C GLU A 122 -10.35 15.77 -19.85
N ALA A 123 -9.75 14.75 -20.46
CA ALA A 123 -8.43 14.24 -20.07
C ALA A 123 -7.34 15.32 -20.24
N PHE A 124 -7.36 16.05 -21.36
CA PHE A 124 -6.46 17.15 -21.62
C PHE A 124 -6.63 18.31 -20.63
N LYS A 125 -7.87 18.72 -20.33
CA LYS A 125 -8.14 19.71 -19.28
C LYS A 125 -7.60 19.25 -17.92
N ALA A 126 -7.78 17.97 -17.58
CA ALA A 126 -7.29 17.40 -16.33
C ALA A 126 -5.76 17.38 -16.26
N LEU A 127 -5.06 16.98 -17.32
CA LEU A 127 -3.60 17.03 -17.41
C LEU A 127 -3.08 18.46 -17.19
N ARG A 128 -3.63 19.43 -17.92
CA ARG A 128 -3.26 20.85 -17.77
C ARG A 128 -3.51 21.36 -16.35
N LYS A 129 -4.61 20.94 -15.71
CA LYS A 129 -4.93 21.31 -14.33
C LYS A 129 -3.91 20.73 -13.35
N ALA A 130 -3.55 19.45 -13.51
CA ALA A 130 -2.57 18.78 -12.68
C ALA A 130 -1.17 19.42 -12.80
N LEU A 131 -0.70 19.68 -14.03
CA LEU A 131 0.60 20.34 -14.26
C LEU A 131 0.66 21.74 -13.63
N ARG A 132 -0.36 22.56 -13.85
CA ARG A 132 -0.44 23.89 -13.23
C ARG A 132 -0.51 23.82 -11.70
N TRP A 133 -1.17 22.81 -11.16
CA TRP A 133 -1.22 22.60 -9.72
C TRP A 133 0.17 22.23 -9.17
N ARG A 134 0.90 21.33 -9.84
CA ARG A 134 2.26 20.95 -9.45
C ARG A 134 3.18 22.16 -9.39
N MET A 135 3.19 22.98 -10.44
CA MET A 135 4.02 24.19 -10.50
C MET A 135 3.62 25.21 -9.43
N LYS A 136 2.32 25.49 -9.29
CA LYS A 136 1.81 26.44 -8.29
C LYS A 136 2.20 26.05 -6.85
N HIS A 137 2.27 24.75 -6.57
CA HIS A 137 2.51 24.23 -5.22
C HIS A 137 3.94 23.73 -5.00
N HIS A 138 4.84 23.95 -5.96
CA HIS A 138 6.23 23.47 -5.92
C HIS A 138 6.33 21.98 -5.60
N VAL A 139 5.50 21.17 -6.28
CA VAL A 139 5.41 19.73 -5.98
C VAL A 139 6.62 18.96 -6.50
N ASP A 140 7.26 19.43 -7.57
CA ASP A 140 8.44 18.77 -8.12
C ASP A 140 9.65 18.86 -7.15
N ASP A 141 9.69 19.90 -6.31
CA ASP A 141 10.73 20.12 -5.29
C ASP A 141 10.40 19.50 -3.93
N ILE A 142 9.16 18.99 -3.75
CA ILE A 142 8.64 18.59 -2.43
C ILE A 142 9.44 17.46 -1.78
N LEU A 143 10.15 16.65 -2.57
CA LEU A 143 10.99 15.56 -2.05
C LEU A 143 12.22 16.08 -1.28
N GLY A 144 12.63 17.33 -1.51
CA GLY A 144 13.71 17.99 -0.77
C GLY A 144 13.24 18.80 0.45
N GLU A 145 11.93 18.86 0.70
CA GLU A 145 11.39 19.51 1.90
C GLU A 145 11.65 18.65 3.14
N ASN A 146 12.13 19.28 4.21
CA ASN A 146 12.37 18.61 5.47
C ASN A 146 11.14 18.77 6.38
N PHE A 147 10.68 17.67 6.94
CA PHE A 147 9.69 17.65 8.02
C PHE A 147 10.36 17.17 9.31
N SER A 148 9.71 17.30 10.47
CA SER A 148 10.29 16.81 11.72
C SER A 148 10.55 15.30 11.62
N PRO A 149 11.67 14.78 12.18
CA PRO A 149 12.01 13.35 12.10
C PRO A 149 10.89 12.43 12.61
N GLU A 150 10.12 12.89 13.59
CA GLU A 150 8.98 12.16 14.13
C GLU A 150 7.87 11.97 13.09
N VAL A 151 7.65 12.96 12.23
CA VAL A 151 6.66 12.93 11.14
C VAL A 151 7.19 12.10 9.96
N GLU A 152 8.48 12.18 9.65
CA GLU A 152 9.09 11.36 8.60
C GLU A 152 9.00 9.86 8.90
N ASN A 153 9.18 9.45 10.16
CA ASN A 153 9.07 8.07 10.61
C ASN A 153 7.64 7.50 10.52
N LEU A 154 6.62 8.33 10.28
CA LEU A 154 5.24 7.88 10.10
C LEU A 154 4.98 7.31 8.70
N TRP A 155 5.90 7.49 7.75
CA TRP A 155 5.78 6.93 6.41
C TRP A 155 6.87 5.91 6.12
N HIS A 156 6.49 4.79 5.51
CA HIS A 156 7.44 3.84 4.95
C HIS A 156 6.81 3.04 3.80
N ALA A 157 7.63 2.53 2.90
CA ALA A 157 7.21 1.62 1.84
C ALA A 157 7.80 0.24 2.08
N ASN A 158 6.95 -0.73 2.41
CA ASN A 158 7.38 -2.07 2.79
C ASN A 158 6.51 -3.12 2.09
N GLY A 159 7.16 -3.95 1.28
CA GLY A 159 6.51 -5.05 0.57
C GLY A 159 5.66 -4.65 -0.62
N LYS A 160 5.08 -5.68 -1.24
CA LYS A 160 4.31 -5.59 -2.47
C LYS A 160 2.97 -6.31 -2.33
N ASP A 161 1.95 -5.82 -3.03
CA ASP A 161 0.70 -6.54 -3.20
C ASP A 161 0.92 -7.78 -4.09
N LYS A 162 -0.12 -8.63 -4.18
CA LYS A 162 -0.06 -9.88 -4.96
C LYS A 162 0.17 -9.69 -6.46
N ASP A 163 -0.01 -8.48 -7.00
CA ASP A 163 0.30 -8.13 -8.38
C ASP A 163 1.61 -7.34 -8.49
N GLY A 164 2.44 -7.30 -7.44
CA GLY A 164 3.76 -6.67 -7.43
C GLY A 164 3.76 -5.15 -7.18
N ARG A 165 2.61 -4.54 -6.87
CA ARG A 165 2.54 -3.09 -6.59
C ARG A 165 3.12 -2.76 -5.23
N PRO A 166 3.92 -1.71 -5.08
CA PRO A 166 4.47 -1.33 -3.78
C PRO A 166 3.35 -0.94 -2.80
N VAL A 167 3.53 -1.34 -1.54
CA VAL A 167 2.64 -0.99 -0.43
C VAL A 167 3.28 0.10 0.42
N CYS A 168 2.63 1.26 0.49
CA CYS A 168 3.10 2.39 1.28
C CYS A 168 2.20 2.60 2.51
N TYR A 169 2.81 2.70 3.68
CA TYR A 169 2.15 2.84 4.97
C TYR A 169 2.29 4.28 5.47
N GLN A 170 1.20 4.80 6.07
CA GLN A 170 1.17 6.04 6.82
C GLN A 170 0.57 5.76 8.20
N VAL A 171 1.37 5.83 9.26
CA VAL A 171 0.97 5.54 10.64
C VAL A 171 0.54 6.84 11.32
N LEU A 172 -0.77 7.08 11.39
CA LEU A 172 -1.37 8.36 11.78
C LEU A 172 -1.91 8.38 13.23
N GLY A 173 -1.39 7.52 14.11
CA GLY A 173 -1.86 7.46 15.49
C GLY A 173 -0.81 7.13 16.54
N ASN A 174 0.46 6.99 16.19
CA ASN A 174 1.51 6.69 17.17
C ASN A 174 2.09 7.96 17.84
N PHE A 175 1.26 8.97 18.10
CA PHE A 175 1.68 10.19 18.78
C PHE A 175 1.82 9.92 20.27
N LYS A 176 2.98 9.42 20.70
CA LYS A 176 3.30 9.31 22.13
C LYS A 176 3.50 10.69 22.78
N ASN A 177 3.75 11.71 21.96
CA ASN A 177 4.03 13.07 22.40
C ASN A 177 2.82 13.99 22.12
N LYS A 178 2.30 14.63 23.18
CA LYS A 178 1.22 15.62 23.06
C LYS A 178 1.65 16.86 22.25
N ASP A 179 2.95 17.12 22.18
CA ASP A 179 3.49 18.20 21.36
C ASP A 179 3.42 17.85 19.87
N LEU A 180 3.62 16.57 19.51
CA LEU A 180 3.41 16.08 18.14
C LEU A 180 1.93 16.09 17.74
N ASP A 181 1.02 15.81 18.68
CA ASP A 181 -0.42 15.96 18.43
C ASP A 181 -0.78 17.41 18.10
N ARG A 182 -0.14 18.38 18.78
CA ARG A 182 -0.34 19.81 18.50
C ARG A 182 0.35 20.23 17.20
N GLU A 183 1.57 19.80 16.95
CA GLU A 183 2.32 20.07 15.72
C GLU A 183 1.62 19.50 14.48
N MET A 184 0.93 18.37 14.60
CA MET A 184 0.24 17.73 13.47
C MET A 184 -1.21 18.17 13.31
N TRP A 185 -1.91 18.46 14.41
CA TRP A 185 -3.37 18.73 14.40
C TRP A 185 -3.74 20.11 14.94
N GLY A 186 -2.78 20.99 15.17
CA GLY A 186 -2.98 22.30 15.81
C GLY A 186 -3.48 23.40 14.87
N SER A 187 -2.69 24.46 14.76
CA SER A 187 -2.94 25.69 13.99
C SER A 187 -3.21 25.44 12.50
N HIS A 188 -3.62 26.49 11.79
CA HIS A 188 -3.83 26.40 10.35
C HIS A 188 -2.53 26.13 9.56
N GLU A 189 -1.39 26.61 10.04
CA GLU A 189 -0.07 26.44 9.41
C GLU A 189 0.42 24.98 9.53
N GLU A 190 0.39 24.44 10.75
CA GLU A 190 0.67 23.02 11.06
C GLU A 190 -0.17 22.06 10.20
N ARG A 191 -1.44 22.41 9.93
CA ARG A 191 -2.32 21.63 9.05
C ARG A 191 -1.94 21.70 7.57
N GLN A 192 -1.31 22.78 7.12
CA GLN A 192 -0.78 22.87 5.76
C GLN A 192 0.48 22.02 5.61
N ASP A 193 1.36 22.03 6.60
CA ASP A 193 2.57 21.20 6.61
C ASP A 193 2.22 19.71 6.59
N LEU A 194 1.20 19.30 7.35
CA LEU A 194 0.68 17.93 7.28
C LEU A 194 0.15 17.58 5.88
N ILE A 195 -0.53 18.49 5.19
CA ILE A 195 -0.94 18.26 3.79
C ILE A 195 0.27 18.15 2.88
N ARG A 196 1.28 19.04 3.02
CA ARG A 196 2.51 19.00 2.23
C ARG A 196 3.26 17.68 2.45
N TRP A 197 3.47 17.28 3.70
CA TRP A 197 4.07 16.00 4.05
C TRP A 197 3.31 14.81 3.44
N ARG A 198 1.98 14.80 3.47
CA ARG A 198 1.20 13.72 2.83
C ARG A 198 1.34 13.72 1.31
N ILE A 199 1.49 14.87 0.67
CA ILE A 199 1.83 14.95 -0.76
C ILE A 199 3.25 14.40 -0.98
N GLN A 200 4.22 14.76 -0.13
CA GLN A 200 5.58 14.23 -0.21
C GLN A 200 5.60 12.71 -0.09
N CYS A 201 4.83 12.13 0.84
CA CYS A 201 4.66 10.69 0.99
C CYS A 201 4.12 10.02 -0.29
N LEU A 202 3.18 10.66 -0.99
CA LEU A 202 2.68 10.18 -2.27
C LEU A 202 3.78 10.24 -3.34
N GLU A 203 4.51 11.35 -3.44
CA GLU A 203 5.62 11.51 -4.39
C GLU A 203 6.75 10.50 -4.11
N LYS A 204 7.10 10.25 -2.84
CA LYS A 204 8.03 9.18 -2.44
C LYS A 204 7.55 7.81 -2.93
N GLY A 205 6.25 7.51 -2.77
CA GLY A 205 5.63 6.30 -3.30
C GLY A 205 5.65 6.21 -4.83
N ILE A 206 5.46 7.33 -5.54
CA ILE A 206 5.49 7.39 -7.01
C ILE A 206 6.89 7.06 -7.55
N ARG A 207 7.97 7.39 -6.81
CA ARG A 207 9.34 7.01 -7.20
C ARG A 207 9.58 5.49 -7.22
N LEU A 208 8.70 4.70 -6.60
CA LEU A 208 8.77 3.23 -6.62
C LEU A 208 8.05 2.62 -7.82
N LEU A 209 7.38 3.43 -8.64
CA LEU A 209 6.58 2.97 -9.77
C LEU A 209 7.42 2.79 -11.04
N ASP A 210 7.04 1.81 -11.83
CA ASP A 210 7.55 1.63 -13.19
C ASP A 210 6.44 1.96 -14.19
N PHE A 211 6.66 3.03 -14.95
CA PHE A 211 5.72 3.50 -15.98
C PHE A 211 5.95 2.87 -17.35
N LYS A 212 6.86 1.90 -17.50
CA LYS A 212 6.95 1.11 -18.73
C LYS A 212 5.65 0.31 -18.98
N PRO A 213 5.33 -0.04 -20.24
CA PRO A 213 4.23 -0.93 -20.54
C PRO A 213 4.34 -2.25 -19.75
N GLY A 214 3.28 -2.62 -19.01
CA GLY A 214 3.28 -3.78 -18.12
C GLY A 214 3.93 -3.57 -16.75
N GLY A 215 4.59 -2.44 -16.51
CA GLY A 215 5.18 -2.09 -15.23
C GLY A 215 4.15 -1.79 -14.13
N HIS A 216 4.58 -1.92 -12.87
CA HIS A 216 3.77 -1.57 -11.71
C HIS A 216 3.66 -0.05 -11.57
N ASN A 217 2.64 0.52 -12.21
CA ASN A 217 2.43 1.97 -12.30
C ASN A 217 1.38 2.51 -11.31
N SER A 218 1.11 1.80 -10.22
CA SER A 218 0.20 2.25 -9.16
C SER A 218 0.58 1.69 -7.80
N ILE A 219 0.26 2.40 -6.72
CA ILE A 219 0.60 2.05 -5.33
C ILE A 219 -0.63 1.54 -4.56
N VAL A 220 -0.40 0.72 -3.54
CA VAL A 220 -1.38 0.43 -2.48
C VAL A 220 -1.04 1.31 -1.28
N LEU A 221 -2.02 2.09 -0.81
CA LEU A 221 -1.86 2.94 0.37
C LEU A 221 -2.55 2.31 1.57
N VAL A 222 -1.80 2.16 2.68
CA VAL A 222 -2.30 1.71 3.97
C VAL A 222 -2.17 2.84 4.98
N TYR A 223 -3.28 3.30 5.55
CA TYR A 223 -3.30 4.29 6.61
C TYR A 223 -3.61 3.58 7.92
N ASP A 224 -2.68 3.64 8.88
CA ASP A 224 -2.85 3.04 10.18
C ASP A 224 -3.31 4.07 11.21
N LEU A 225 -4.55 3.95 11.68
CA LEU A 225 -5.13 4.83 12.70
C LEU A 225 -4.97 4.27 14.13
N ARG A 226 -4.13 3.26 14.34
CA ARG A 226 -3.87 2.71 15.67
C ARG A 226 -3.39 3.81 16.60
N ASN A 227 -4.03 3.91 17.77
CA ASN A 227 -3.76 4.92 18.81
C ASN A 227 -4.08 6.37 18.42
N SER A 228 -4.76 6.64 17.30
CA SER A 228 -5.13 8.01 16.92
C SER A 228 -6.06 8.65 17.95
N PRO A 229 -5.80 9.88 18.42
CA PRO A 229 -6.63 10.55 19.43
C PRO A 229 -8.03 10.86 18.90
N GLY A 230 -9.06 10.56 19.70
CA GLY A 230 -10.46 10.81 19.32
C GLY A 230 -10.82 12.29 19.15
N ILE A 231 -10.06 13.20 19.78
CA ILE A 231 -10.25 14.65 19.72
C ILE A 231 -9.81 15.23 18.36
N ALA A 232 -8.84 14.60 17.68
CA ALA A 232 -8.35 15.03 16.37
C ALA A 232 -9.31 14.71 15.19
N MET A 233 -10.51 14.19 15.45
CA MET A 233 -11.40 13.71 14.40
C MET A 233 -11.86 14.77 13.40
N LYS A 234 -12.11 16.00 13.85
CA LYS A 234 -12.50 17.10 12.96
C LYS A 234 -11.37 17.41 11.97
N GLU A 235 -10.14 17.45 12.47
CA GLU A 235 -8.95 17.70 11.66
C GLU A 235 -8.62 16.51 10.74
N ILE A 236 -8.64 15.27 11.26
CA ILE A 236 -8.49 14.05 10.45
C ILE A 236 -9.49 14.04 9.30
N ARG A 237 -10.76 14.40 9.56
CA ARG A 237 -11.81 14.48 8.55
C ARG A 237 -11.51 15.56 7.51
N TRP A 238 -11.13 16.76 7.96
CA TRP A 238 -10.79 17.87 7.08
C TRP A 238 -9.60 17.53 6.17
N ILE A 239 -8.51 17.03 6.74
CA ILE A 239 -7.31 16.62 5.98
C ILE A 239 -7.65 15.47 5.04
N THR A 240 -8.46 14.50 5.47
CA THR A 240 -8.90 13.40 4.60
C THR A 240 -9.72 13.90 3.41
N LYS A 241 -10.71 14.77 3.62
CA LYS A 241 -11.51 15.41 2.54
C LYS A 241 -10.59 16.18 1.59
N ARG A 242 -9.62 16.92 2.14
CA ARG A 242 -8.66 17.73 1.38
C ARG A 242 -7.73 16.87 0.52
N MET A 243 -7.12 15.83 1.10
CA MET A 243 -6.25 14.89 0.40
C MET A 243 -6.99 14.11 -0.66
N LEU A 244 -8.24 13.71 -0.40
CA LEU A 244 -9.11 13.07 -1.36
C LEU A 244 -9.31 13.90 -2.63
N ARG A 245 -9.57 15.20 -2.45
CA ARG A 245 -9.67 16.15 -3.57
C ARG A 245 -8.35 16.28 -4.33
N ILE A 246 -7.23 16.38 -3.62
CA ILE A 246 -5.89 16.49 -4.23
C ILE A 246 -5.56 15.25 -5.07
N ILE A 247 -5.77 14.06 -4.50
CA ILE A 247 -5.55 12.77 -5.18
C ILE A 247 -6.41 12.66 -6.43
N HIS A 248 -7.71 12.91 -6.30
CA HIS A 248 -8.65 12.80 -7.41
C HIS A 248 -8.31 13.74 -8.56
N ASP A 249 -7.93 14.98 -8.25
CA ASP A 249 -7.72 16.02 -9.27
C ASP A 249 -6.34 15.94 -9.93
N ASN A 250 -5.32 15.48 -9.20
CA ASN A 250 -3.92 15.63 -9.62
C ASN A 250 -3.14 14.32 -9.75
N TYR A 251 -3.66 13.19 -9.23
CA TYR A 251 -2.99 11.88 -9.23
C TYR A 251 -3.85 10.77 -9.86
N PRO A 252 -4.38 10.97 -11.08
CA PRO A 252 -5.30 10.01 -11.68
C PRO A 252 -4.64 8.64 -11.88
N GLY A 253 -5.33 7.58 -11.43
CA GLY A 253 -4.92 6.20 -11.68
C GLY A 253 -3.60 5.78 -11.02
N LEU A 254 -3.06 6.54 -10.08
CA LEU A 254 -1.82 6.19 -9.36
C LEU A 254 -2.06 5.36 -8.11
N ILE A 255 -3.24 5.44 -7.50
CA ILE A 255 -3.57 4.66 -6.30
C ILE A 255 -4.47 3.50 -6.70
N HIS A 256 -4.01 2.27 -6.48
CA HIS A 256 -4.76 1.05 -6.75
C HIS A 256 -5.78 0.76 -5.64
N LYS A 257 -5.37 0.89 -4.37
CA LYS A 257 -6.23 0.73 -3.18
C LYS A 257 -5.87 1.75 -2.11
N ASN A 258 -6.89 2.20 -1.38
CA ASN A 258 -6.75 2.96 -0.14
C ASN A 258 -7.33 2.13 1.00
N ILE A 259 -6.48 1.59 1.87
CA ILE A 259 -6.87 0.74 3.00
C ILE A 259 -6.61 1.53 4.28
N ILE A 260 -7.65 1.78 5.07
CA ILE A 260 -7.54 2.47 6.35
C ILE A 260 -7.78 1.43 7.44
N ILE A 261 -6.76 1.13 8.22
CA ILE A 261 -6.75 0.08 9.23
C ILE A 261 -6.80 0.65 10.65
N ASN A 262 -7.15 -0.22 11.60
CA ASN A 262 -7.33 0.16 13.01
C ASN A 262 -8.32 1.30 13.21
N VAL A 263 -9.34 1.37 12.37
CA VAL A 263 -10.38 2.40 12.42
C VAL A 263 -11.17 2.27 13.73
N PRO A 264 -11.24 3.32 14.57
CA PRO A 264 -12.01 3.28 15.82
C PRO A 264 -13.49 2.94 15.58
N VAL A 265 -14.10 2.19 16.51
CA VAL A 265 -15.48 1.68 16.36
C VAL A 265 -16.48 2.81 16.05
N TRP A 266 -16.34 3.95 16.71
CA TRP A 266 -17.19 5.13 16.54
C TRP A 266 -17.00 5.87 15.20
N PHE A 267 -15.87 5.68 14.51
CA PHE A 267 -15.70 6.19 13.13
C PHE A 267 -16.67 5.49 12.17
N SER A 268 -16.93 4.19 12.40
CA SER A 268 -17.84 3.41 11.54
C SER A 268 -19.32 3.77 11.71
N THR A 269 -19.72 4.38 12.83
CA THR A 269 -21.12 4.73 13.12
C THR A 269 -21.50 6.14 12.65
N LEU A 270 -20.57 7.09 12.61
CA LEU A 270 -20.85 8.49 12.24
C LEU A 270 -20.59 8.83 10.75
N HIS A 271 -19.82 8.02 10.02
CA HIS A 271 -19.33 8.37 8.69
C HIS A 271 -20.01 7.69 7.50
N ALA A 272 -21.03 6.86 7.74
CA ALA A 272 -21.76 6.15 6.69
C ALA A 272 -22.49 7.08 5.69
N LEU A 273 -22.77 8.34 6.08
CA LEU A 273 -23.52 9.28 5.24
C LEU A 273 -22.60 10.21 4.41
N ASN A 274 -21.52 10.76 4.99
CA ASN A 274 -20.69 11.78 4.31
C ASN A 274 -19.56 11.22 3.43
N LEU A 275 -19.09 9.98 3.68
CA LEU A 275 -18.06 9.35 2.84
C LEU A 275 -18.63 8.81 1.51
N ARG A 276 -19.95 8.62 1.40
CA ARG A 276 -20.62 8.17 0.18
C ARG A 276 -20.46 9.16 -0.97
N VAL A 277 -20.55 10.46 -0.70
CA VAL A 277 -20.38 11.53 -1.70
C VAL A 277 -18.94 11.56 -2.24
N ILE A 278 -17.95 11.28 -1.39
CA ILE A 278 -16.54 11.25 -1.79
C ILE A 278 -16.21 9.98 -2.57
N GLN A 279 -16.81 8.84 -2.20
CA GLN A 279 -16.64 7.56 -2.90
C GLN A 279 -17.38 7.48 -4.24
N GLN A 280 -18.49 8.18 -4.44
CA GLN A 280 -19.17 8.26 -5.74
C GLN A 280 -18.32 9.01 -6.78
N ARG A 281 -17.54 10.01 -6.37
CA ARG A 281 -16.68 10.79 -7.27
C ARG A 281 -15.33 10.13 -7.54
N SER A 282 -14.85 9.27 -6.64
CA SER A 282 -13.56 8.57 -6.75
C SER A 282 -13.75 7.11 -7.16
N LYS A 283 -13.26 6.73 -8.35
CA LYS A 283 -13.16 5.30 -8.76
C LYS A 283 -12.31 4.47 -7.77
N ASN A 284 -11.51 5.12 -6.93
CA ASN A 284 -10.72 4.48 -5.87
C ASN A 284 -11.55 4.36 -4.59
N LYS A 285 -12.15 3.17 -4.39
CA LYS A 285 -12.90 2.84 -3.17
C LYS A 285 -11.97 2.75 -1.96
N PHE A 286 -12.35 3.41 -0.88
CA PHE A 286 -11.69 3.32 0.42
C PHE A 286 -12.17 2.10 1.18
N ILE A 287 -11.23 1.34 1.74
CA ILE A 287 -11.50 0.14 2.53
C ILE A 287 -11.22 0.49 3.99
N PHE A 288 -12.27 0.64 4.78
CA PHE A 288 -12.15 0.92 6.22
C PHE A 288 -12.19 -0.38 7.00
N VAL A 289 -11.20 -0.60 7.85
CA VAL A 289 -10.97 -1.87 8.54
C VAL A 289 -10.87 -1.65 10.04
N ARG A 290 -11.72 -2.35 10.78
CA ARG A 290 -11.68 -2.40 12.25
C ARG A 290 -10.43 -3.14 12.73
N PRO A 291 -9.90 -2.85 13.92
CA PRO A 291 -8.71 -3.52 14.47
C PRO A 291 -8.75 -5.05 14.38
N THR A 292 -9.91 -5.65 14.66
CA THR A 292 -10.09 -7.12 14.67
C THR A 292 -10.04 -7.79 13.28
N ARG A 293 -10.08 -7.02 12.18
CA ARG A 293 -10.07 -7.54 10.80
C ARG A 293 -8.86 -7.08 9.99
N VAL A 294 -7.88 -6.41 10.60
CA VAL A 294 -6.74 -5.83 9.89
C VAL A 294 -5.96 -6.89 9.14
N THR A 295 -5.51 -7.94 9.85
CA THR A 295 -4.73 -9.03 9.26
C THR A 295 -5.51 -9.74 8.15
N ASP A 296 -6.74 -10.17 8.41
CA ASP A 296 -7.60 -10.82 7.42
C ASP A 296 -7.80 -9.97 6.16
N THR A 297 -7.89 -8.65 6.31
CA THR A 297 -8.12 -7.75 5.17
C THR A 297 -6.84 -7.51 4.39
N LEU A 298 -5.71 -7.30 5.06
CA LEU A 298 -4.43 -7.08 4.39
C LEU A 298 -3.97 -8.34 3.64
N LEU A 299 -4.15 -9.54 4.21
CA LEU A 299 -3.82 -10.81 3.56
C LEU A 299 -4.63 -11.11 2.28
N LYS A 300 -5.73 -10.40 2.05
CA LYS A 300 -6.44 -10.46 0.75
C LYS A 300 -5.63 -9.82 -0.36
N TYR A 301 -4.87 -8.77 -0.06
CA TYR A 301 -4.16 -7.94 -1.02
C TYR A 301 -2.65 -8.16 -1.04
N VAL A 302 -2.04 -8.44 0.12
CA VAL A 302 -0.60 -8.63 0.34
C VAL A 302 -0.38 -10.07 0.78
N SER A 303 0.63 -10.76 0.24
CA SER A 303 0.95 -12.12 0.69
C SER A 303 1.60 -12.11 2.08
N ALA A 304 1.64 -13.26 2.76
CA ALA A 304 2.11 -13.33 4.15
C ALA A 304 3.60 -12.96 4.25
N GLU A 305 4.43 -13.37 3.30
CA GLU A 305 5.86 -13.06 3.20
C GLU A 305 6.17 -11.60 2.84
N GLU A 306 5.24 -10.89 2.20
CA GLU A 306 5.37 -9.47 1.90
C GLU A 306 4.80 -8.57 3.01
N LEU A 307 3.88 -9.09 3.83
CA LEU A 307 3.22 -8.34 4.90
C LEU A 307 4.06 -8.30 6.18
N MET A 308 4.21 -7.10 6.76
CA MET A 308 4.92 -6.90 8.03
C MET A 308 4.32 -7.71 9.19
N ALA A 309 5.19 -8.26 10.03
CA ALA A 309 4.82 -9.09 11.18
C ALA A 309 3.80 -8.43 12.13
N HIS A 310 3.94 -7.13 12.39
CA HIS A 310 3.03 -6.38 13.28
C HIS A 310 1.63 -6.13 12.68
N TYR A 311 1.45 -6.40 11.38
CA TYR A 311 0.16 -6.47 10.69
C TYR A 311 -0.34 -7.90 10.50
N GLY A 312 0.42 -8.89 10.94
CA GLY A 312 0.10 -10.30 10.89
C GLY A 312 0.57 -11.00 9.61
N GLY A 313 1.70 -10.59 9.05
CA GLY A 313 2.46 -11.39 8.09
C GLY A 313 3.72 -12.01 8.70
N LEU A 314 4.67 -12.39 7.84
CA LEU A 314 5.94 -13.02 8.18
C LEU A 314 7.14 -12.09 7.99
N ARG A 315 6.97 -10.93 7.32
CA ARG A 315 8.07 -10.03 6.98
C ARG A 315 8.61 -9.32 8.22
N ARG A 316 9.93 -9.31 8.37
CA ARG A 316 10.67 -8.56 9.39
C ARG A 316 11.51 -7.46 8.74
N GLU A 317 11.85 -6.45 9.51
CA GLU A 317 12.83 -5.45 9.08
C GLU A 317 14.21 -6.09 9.09
N GLN A 318 14.98 -5.90 8.01
CA GLN A 318 16.36 -6.39 7.87
C GLN A 318 16.53 -7.90 8.18
N ASP A 319 15.67 -8.72 7.58
CA ASP A 319 15.71 -10.19 7.76
C ASP A 319 16.83 -10.83 6.96
N MET A 320 17.82 -11.41 7.65
CA MET A 320 18.94 -12.14 7.03
C MET A 320 18.65 -13.63 6.83
N GLU A 321 17.61 -14.15 7.48
CA GLU A 321 17.33 -15.59 7.48
C GLU A 321 16.32 -15.97 6.40
N PHE A 322 15.34 -15.12 6.17
CA PHE A 322 14.35 -15.32 5.13
C PHE A 322 14.10 -14.05 4.32
N SER A 323 13.82 -14.27 3.04
CA SER A 323 13.40 -13.30 2.04
C SER A 323 11.93 -13.48 1.68
N PRO A 324 11.31 -12.50 0.98
CA PRO A 324 10.00 -12.68 0.37
C PRO A 324 9.94 -13.72 -0.75
N SER A 325 11.08 -14.23 -1.23
CA SER A 325 11.11 -15.29 -2.24
C SER A 325 10.98 -16.69 -1.65
N ASP A 326 11.13 -16.82 -0.33
CA ASP A 326 11.02 -18.10 0.37
C ASP A 326 9.57 -18.58 0.40
N LYS A 327 9.39 -19.87 0.09
CA LYS A 327 8.06 -20.48 0.03
C LYS A 327 7.38 -20.45 1.40
N VAL A 328 6.23 -19.78 1.46
CA VAL A 328 5.33 -19.83 2.60
C VAL A 328 4.32 -20.96 2.42
N LEU A 329 4.05 -21.67 3.51
CA LEU A 329 3.07 -22.73 3.61
C LEU A 329 1.94 -22.31 4.54
N GLU A 330 0.74 -22.81 4.25
CA GLU A 330 -0.47 -22.51 5.00
C GLU A 330 -1.00 -23.75 5.71
N ALA A 331 -1.50 -23.58 6.93
CA ALA A 331 -2.21 -24.61 7.66
C ALA A 331 -3.50 -24.05 8.27
N THR A 332 -4.61 -24.76 8.11
CA THR A 332 -5.87 -24.41 8.77
C THR A 332 -5.92 -24.99 10.16
N VAL A 333 -6.06 -24.13 11.17
CA VAL A 333 -6.21 -24.53 12.57
C VAL A 333 -7.70 -24.54 12.91
N LYS A 334 -8.26 -25.73 13.11
CA LYS A 334 -9.69 -25.93 13.41
C LYS A 334 -10.05 -25.38 14.81
N PRO A 335 -11.32 -24.99 15.05
CA PRO A 335 -11.78 -24.59 16.37
C PRO A 335 -11.61 -25.69 17.43
N ASN A 336 -11.25 -25.31 18.66
CA ASN A 336 -11.19 -26.17 19.85
C ASN A 336 -10.38 -27.48 19.71
N ILE A 337 -9.44 -27.54 18.75
CA ILE A 337 -8.65 -28.73 18.43
C ILE A 337 -7.18 -28.35 18.26
N SER A 338 -6.29 -29.30 18.61
CA SER A 338 -4.86 -29.22 18.30
C SER A 338 -4.58 -29.65 16.86
N THR A 339 -3.87 -28.83 16.11
CA THR A 339 -3.38 -29.15 14.75
C THR A 339 -1.86 -29.21 14.78
N SER A 340 -1.27 -30.22 14.18
CA SER A 340 0.19 -30.38 14.14
C SER A 340 0.74 -30.13 12.74
N ILE A 341 1.75 -29.28 12.64
CA ILE A 341 2.56 -29.04 11.44
C ILE A 341 3.84 -29.87 11.59
N ARG A 342 4.24 -30.57 10.53
CA ARG A 342 5.47 -31.39 10.50
C ARG A 342 6.45 -30.84 9.48
N ILE A 343 7.67 -30.55 9.92
CA ILE A 343 8.78 -30.12 9.07
C ILE A 343 9.78 -31.29 9.02
N PRO A 344 9.86 -32.03 7.89
CA PRO A 344 10.70 -33.21 7.79
C PRO A 344 12.16 -32.84 7.60
N VAL A 345 13.05 -33.61 8.23
CA VAL A 345 14.50 -33.44 8.18
C VAL A 345 15.12 -34.79 7.84
N LYS A 346 15.59 -34.92 6.59
CA LYS A 346 16.00 -36.21 6.01
C LYS A 346 17.41 -36.65 6.38
N GLN A 347 18.22 -35.73 6.91
CA GLN A 347 19.64 -35.95 7.18
C GLN A 347 20.00 -35.32 8.53
N GLY A 348 20.90 -35.98 9.25
CA GLY A 348 21.54 -35.40 10.42
C GLY A 348 22.54 -34.30 10.07
N GLU A 349 23.07 -33.63 11.09
CA GLU A 349 24.00 -32.50 10.99
C GLU A 349 23.42 -31.29 10.23
N MET A 350 22.15 -31.01 10.48
CA MET A 350 21.40 -29.92 9.85
C MET A 350 20.88 -28.93 10.89
N THR A 351 20.98 -27.64 10.62
CA THR A 351 20.26 -26.61 11.37
C THR A 351 19.00 -26.24 10.59
N VAL A 352 17.84 -26.44 11.22
CA VAL A 352 16.56 -26.01 10.66
C VAL A 352 16.13 -24.74 11.37
N THR A 353 15.77 -23.72 10.58
CA THR A 353 15.17 -22.49 11.08
C THR A 353 13.78 -22.35 10.50
N TRP A 354 12.81 -21.94 11.32
CA TRP A 354 11.43 -21.73 10.89
C TRP A 354 10.82 -20.46 11.47
N ASP A 355 9.90 -19.89 10.71
CA ASP A 355 8.96 -18.85 11.16
C ASP A 355 7.56 -19.44 11.25
N LEU A 356 6.80 -19.03 12.27
CA LEU A 356 5.40 -19.38 12.44
C LEU A 356 4.58 -18.17 12.87
N MET A 357 3.44 -17.96 12.20
CA MET A 357 2.45 -16.94 12.52
C MET A 357 1.05 -17.51 12.42
N VAL A 358 0.19 -17.22 13.41
CA VAL A 358 -1.23 -17.59 13.40
C VAL A 358 -2.11 -16.35 13.46
N VAL A 359 -3.02 -16.21 12.49
CA VAL A 359 -3.89 -15.04 12.35
C VAL A 359 -4.76 -14.82 13.58
N GLY A 360 -4.76 -13.57 14.06
CA GLY A 360 -5.50 -13.15 15.25
C GLY A 360 -4.90 -13.62 16.58
N TYR A 361 -3.74 -14.30 16.55
CA TYR A 361 -3.08 -14.83 17.75
C TYR A 361 -4.04 -15.67 18.61
N GLU A 362 -3.89 -15.75 19.93
CA GLU A 362 -4.80 -16.50 20.82
C GLU A 362 -4.79 -18.03 20.64
N VAL A 363 -3.62 -18.58 20.31
CA VAL A 363 -3.38 -20.02 20.30
C VAL A 363 -2.28 -20.36 21.29
N ALA A 364 -2.35 -21.53 21.89
CA ALA A 364 -1.21 -22.14 22.56
C ALA A 364 -0.43 -22.96 21.53
N TYR A 365 0.90 -22.96 21.61
CA TYR A 365 1.71 -23.81 20.76
C TYR A 365 2.80 -24.53 21.54
N LYS A 366 3.21 -25.67 21.01
CA LYS A 366 4.27 -26.55 21.51
C LYS A 366 5.13 -26.96 20.33
N GLU A 367 6.45 -26.97 20.50
CA GLU A 367 7.41 -27.38 19.47
C GLU A 367 8.28 -28.50 20.01
N GLU A 368 8.40 -29.58 19.23
CA GLU A 368 9.17 -30.76 19.57
C GLU A 368 9.95 -31.25 18.36
N PHE A 369 11.12 -31.81 18.59
CA PHE A 369 11.79 -32.65 17.60
C PHE A 369 11.50 -34.12 17.92
N ILE A 370 11.00 -34.85 16.93
CA ILE A 370 10.71 -36.29 17.01
C ILE A 370 11.64 -37.00 16.01
N PRO A 371 12.67 -37.73 16.51
CA PRO A 371 13.54 -38.57 15.68
C PRO A 371 12.75 -39.63 14.91
N GLU A 372 13.30 -40.11 13.78
CA GLU A 372 12.78 -41.29 13.09
C GLU A 372 13.16 -42.61 13.78
N ASP A 373 14.25 -42.62 14.55
CA ASP A 373 14.65 -43.77 15.36
C ASP A 373 13.79 -43.85 16.63
N ASP A 374 13.01 -44.93 16.75
CA ASP A 374 12.14 -45.22 17.90
C ASP A 374 12.92 -45.39 19.22
N CYS A 375 14.25 -45.57 19.15
CA CYS A 375 15.13 -45.64 20.32
C CYS A 375 15.61 -44.26 20.80
N SER A 376 15.43 -43.20 20.00
CA SER A 376 15.85 -41.84 20.33
C SER A 376 14.74 -41.06 21.05
N TYR A 377 15.11 -40.16 21.96
CA TYR A 377 14.15 -39.38 22.73
C TYR A 377 13.63 -38.17 21.97
N SER A 378 12.33 -37.90 22.06
CA SER A 378 11.76 -36.64 21.59
C SER A 378 12.31 -35.46 22.40
N VAL A 379 12.78 -34.42 21.71
CA VAL A 379 13.34 -33.22 22.34
C VAL A 379 12.27 -32.13 22.38
N LEU A 380 11.89 -31.70 23.58
CA LEU A 380 11.00 -30.56 23.75
C LEU A 380 11.75 -29.26 23.50
N LEU A 381 11.40 -28.54 22.44
CA LEU A 381 12.05 -27.30 22.04
C LEU A 381 11.39 -26.09 22.69
N GLN A 382 10.05 -26.10 22.74
CA GLN A 382 9.26 -25.04 23.35
C GLN A 382 7.98 -25.62 23.95
N SER A 383 7.71 -25.28 25.21
CA SER A 383 6.53 -25.75 25.93
C SER A 383 5.43 -24.68 25.98
N ASN A 384 4.20 -25.10 25.63
CA ASN A 384 2.89 -24.45 25.82
C ASN A 384 2.93 -22.93 26.08
N LYS A 385 3.39 -22.17 25.08
CA LYS A 385 3.41 -20.70 25.15
C LYS A 385 2.20 -20.15 24.41
N LYS A 386 1.57 -19.13 24.99
CA LYS A 386 0.57 -18.33 24.28
C LYS A 386 1.27 -17.55 23.16
N MET A 387 0.79 -17.70 21.94
CA MET A 387 1.33 -16.93 20.81
C MET A 387 0.80 -15.50 20.87
N GLU A 388 1.72 -14.54 20.86
CA GLU A 388 1.41 -13.09 20.89
C GLU A 388 1.93 -12.37 19.63
N THR A 389 2.99 -12.89 19.02
CA THR A 389 3.68 -12.31 17.88
C THR A 389 4.18 -13.40 16.93
N LEU A 390 4.70 -12.98 15.77
CA LEU A 390 5.48 -13.85 14.88
C LEU A 390 6.63 -14.52 15.66
N ILE A 391 6.78 -15.82 15.48
CA ILE A 391 7.79 -16.64 16.16
C ILE A 391 8.85 -17.06 15.16
N ARG A 392 10.13 -16.99 15.57
CA ARG A 392 11.24 -17.68 14.89
C ARG A 392 11.93 -18.57 15.88
N ASN A 393 12.21 -19.80 15.48
CA ASN A 393 13.05 -20.70 16.24
C ASN A 393 13.98 -21.45 15.29
N SER A 394 15.06 -21.99 15.85
CA SER A 394 16.04 -22.77 15.11
C SER A 394 16.54 -23.92 15.98
N PHE A 395 16.75 -25.08 15.37
CA PHE A 395 17.24 -26.25 16.09
C PHE A 395 18.27 -27.00 15.25
N HIS A 396 19.34 -27.43 15.92
CA HIS A 396 20.39 -28.27 15.34
C HIS A 396 20.01 -29.73 15.54
N ILE A 397 19.91 -30.44 14.43
CA ILE A 397 19.41 -31.79 14.33
C ILE A 397 20.56 -32.71 13.92
N ARG A 398 20.86 -33.69 14.77
CA ARG A 398 21.96 -34.65 14.59
C ARG A 398 21.55 -35.92 13.86
N GLU A 399 20.25 -36.20 13.79
CA GLU A 399 19.69 -37.42 13.22
C GLU A 399 18.39 -37.10 12.44
N PRO A 400 18.00 -37.93 11.45
CA PRO A 400 16.74 -37.73 10.73
C PRO A 400 15.52 -37.73 11.65
N GLY A 401 14.53 -36.91 11.32
CA GLY A 401 13.36 -36.70 12.17
C GLY A 401 12.43 -35.61 11.66
N ASN A 402 11.51 -35.19 12.53
CA ASN A 402 10.54 -34.14 12.24
C ASN A 402 10.54 -33.09 13.35
N ILE A 403 10.58 -31.81 12.97
CA ILE A 403 10.11 -30.77 13.86
C ILE A 403 8.59 -30.76 13.80
N VAL A 404 7.95 -30.97 14.95
CA VAL A 404 6.50 -31.02 15.10
C VAL A 404 6.05 -29.82 15.91
N ILE A 405 5.29 -28.95 15.26
CA ILE A 405 4.69 -27.76 15.85
C ILE A 405 3.22 -28.07 16.08
N THR A 406 2.81 -28.23 17.33
CA THR A 406 1.41 -28.45 17.70
C THR A 406 0.78 -27.15 18.15
N ILE A 407 -0.28 -26.74 17.44
CA ILE A 407 -1.01 -25.49 17.67
C ILE A 407 -2.39 -25.83 18.20
N HIS A 408 -2.71 -25.37 19.39
CA HIS A 408 -4.02 -25.54 20.01
C HIS A 408 -4.82 -24.24 19.93
N ASN A 409 -5.95 -24.30 19.21
CA ASN A 409 -6.87 -23.18 19.06
C ASN A 409 -8.00 -23.27 20.09
N HIS A 410 -7.94 -22.42 21.11
CA HIS A 410 -8.97 -22.33 22.16
C HIS A 410 -10.24 -21.58 21.72
N THR A 411 -10.27 -21.06 20.48
CA THR A 411 -11.38 -20.24 19.99
C THR A 411 -12.37 -21.06 19.17
N SER A 412 -13.61 -20.58 19.10
CA SER A 412 -14.68 -21.17 18.30
C SER A 412 -14.57 -20.88 16.80
N LYS A 413 -13.60 -20.04 16.38
CA LYS A 413 -13.40 -19.68 14.97
C LYS A 413 -12.19 -20.40 14.41
N LYS A 414 -12.27 -20.79 13.13
CA LYS A 414 -11.11 -21.30 12.40
C LYS A 414 -10.05 -20.20 12.29
N LYS A 415 -8.78 -20.58 12.39
CA LYS A 415 -7.64 -19.67 12.20
C LYS A 415 -6.75 -20.21 11.08
N MET A 416 -6.00 -19.31 10.44
CA MET A 416 -4.98 -19.67 9.46
C MET A 416 -3.61 -19.48 10.08
N ALA A 417 -2.74 -20.47 9.88
CA ALA A 417 -1.33 -20.43 10.23
C ALA A 417 -0.49 -20.31 8.96
N PHE A 418 0.48 -19.42 8.98
CA PHE A 418 1.50 -19.27 7.94
C PHE A 418 2.84 -19.65 8.53
N TYR A 419 3.59 -20.48 7.81
CA TYR A 419 4.92 -20.90 8.23
C TYR A 419 5.85 -21.02 7.04
N ARG A 420 7.14 -20.82 7.30
CA ARG A 420 8.23 -21.04 6.34
C ARG A 420 9.41 -21.60 7.09
N TYR A 421 10.23 -22.38 6.41
CA TYR A 421 11.42 -22.97 7.00
C TYR A 421 12.48 -23.18 5.94
N HIS A 422 13.73 -23.23 6.37
CA HIS A 422 14.82 -23.73 5.55
C HIS A 422 15.75 -24.59 6.39
N THR A 423 16.57 -25.37 5.71
CA THR A 423 17.54 -26.27 6.33
C THR A 423 18.92 -25.94 5.78
N LYS A 424 19.89 -25.71 6.67
CA LYS A 424 21.29 -25.44 6.33
C LYS A 424 22.17 -26.53 6.96
N PRO A 425 23.18 -27.07 6.25
CA PRO A 425 24.17 -27.93 6.88
C PRO A 425 24.82 -27.21 8.06
N SER A 426 24.93 -27.90 9.19
CA SER A 426 25.64 -27.37 10.35
C SER A 426 27.13 -27.51 10.08
N ILE A 427 27.81 -26.39 9.81
CA ILE A 427 29.28 -26.39 9.67
C ILE A 427 29.87 -26.27 11.08
N PRO A 428 30.59 -27.29 11.57
CA PRO A 428 31.26 -27.18 12.87
C PRO A 428 32.32 -26.07 12.82
N ILE A 429 32.39 -25.27 13.88
CA ILE A 429 33.30 -24.10 13.96
C ILE A 429 34.77 -24.47 13.66
N TYR A 430 35.21 -25.69 14.01
CA TYR A 430 36.57 -26.17 13.74
C TYR A 430 36.88 -26.35 12.24
N MET A 431 35.88 -26.49 11.37
CA MET A 431 36.08 -26.57 9.92
C MET A 431 36.25 -25.20 9.26
N LEU A 432 35.79 -24.13 9.90
CA LEU A 432 35.98 -22.75 9.43
C LEU A 432 37.38 -22.20 9.77
N GLN A 433 38.05 -22.77 10.77
CA GLN A 433 39.40 -22.35 11.19
C GLN A 433 40.53 -22.90 10.31
N ASN A 434 40.26 -23.89 9.45
CA ASN A 434 41.25 -24.48 8.55
C ASN A 434 41.29 -23.83 7.15
N CYS A 435 40.50 -22.78 6.92
CA CYS A 435 40.50 -22.00 5.67
C CYS A 435 41.19 -20.64 5.85
N SER A 436 42.39 -20.66 6.43
CA SER A 436 43.34 -19.54 6.41
C SER A 436 44.75 -20.13 6.32
N PHE A 437 45.27 -20.26 5.10
CA PHE A 437 46.69 -20.45 4.83
C PHE A 437 47.18 -19.31 3.94
#